data_AF-A0A8S9GE29-F1
#
_entry.id   AF-A0A8S9GE29-F1
#
_cell.length_a   1.000
_cell.length_b   1.000
_cell.length_c   1.000
_cell.angle_alpha   90.00
_cell.angle_beta   90.00
_cell.angle_gamma   90.00
#
_symmetry.space_group_name_H-M   'P 1'
#
loop_
_entity.id
_entity.type
_entity.pdbx_description
1 polymer ?
#
loop_
_entity_poly.entity_id
_entity_poly.type
_entity_poly.pdbx_seq_one_letter_code
_entity_poly.pdbx_strand_id
1 'polypeptide(L)'
;MVKSDTHMEKVKSKLLYEKKQMEEMEERRKARDNKKMAKEVQSQKMKERAKQKKDEIESVKKWRKQRQQSGFSEKGGAGELDLEFGNGKSFQRGGGGKKRPGVSPGDRSGGKGKPTSRMNNKKREFRDSKFGHGGRKGLSKQNTAETTNDFKGGFRGGKAGGNKRQKR
;
A
#
# COMPACT_ATOMS: atom_id res chain seq x y z
N MET A 1 -22.86 -32.39 -45.08
CA MET A 1 -21.99 -31.26 -44.69
C MET A 1 -20.55 -31.62 -45.04
N VAL A 2 -19.78 -30.73 -45.69
CA VAL A 2 -18.40 -31.03 -46.14
C VAL A 2 -17.43 -31.28 -44.96
N LYS A 3 -17.75 -30.76 -43.76
CA LYS A 3 -17.03 -31.02 -42.52
C LYS A 3 -17.87 -31.89 -41.59
N SER A 4 -17.25 -32.87 -40.93
CA SER A 4 -17.90 -33.69 -39.91
C SER A 4 -18.12 -32.90 -38.62
N ASP A 5 -19.14 -33.25 -37.84
CA ASP A 5 -19.42 -32.58 -36.55
C ASP A 5 -18.26 -32.72 -35.56
N THR A 6 -17.58 -33.87 -35.55
CA THR A 6 -16.36 -34.10 -34.77
C THR A 6 -15.23 -33.13 -35.13
N HIS A 7 -15.12 -32.72 -36.39
CA HIS A 7 -14.16 -31.70 -36.80
C HIS A 7 -14.59 -30.32 -36.30
N MET A 8 -15.88 -29.99 -36.38
CA MET A 8 -16.41 -28.73 -35.87
C MET A 8 -16.27 -28.58 -34.35
N GLU A 9 -16.38 -29.67 -33.58
CA GLU A 9 -16.09 -29.68 -32.14
C GLU A 9 -14.62 -29.38 -31.83
N LYS A 10 -13.69 -29.94 -32.61
CA LYS A 10 -12.25 -29.63 -32.51
C LYS A 10 -11.96 -28.17 -32.83
N VAL A 11 -12.67 -27.59 -33.81
CA VAL A 11 -12.55 -26.16 -34.13
C VAL A 11 -13.10 -25.30 -32.99
N LYS A 12 -14.30 -25.61 -32.48
CA LYS A 12 -14.91 -24.89 -31.35
C LYS A 12 -14.02 -24.93 -30.10
N SER A 13 -13.48 -26.10 -29.75
CA SER A 13 -12.60 -26.25 -28.58
C SER A 13 -11.31 -25.43 -28.72
N LYS A 14 -10.68 -25.40 -29.91
CA LYS A 14 -9.53 -24.53 -30.18
C LYS A 14 -9.87 -23.05 -30.06
N LEU A 15 -11.00 -22.61 -30.64
CA LEU A 15 -11.44 -21.22 -30.55
C LEU A 15 -11.73 -20.79 -29.10
N LEU A 16 -12.32 -21.67 -28.30
CA LEU A 16 -12.56 -21.40 -26.88
C LEU A 16 -11.24 -21.34 -26.08
N TYR A 17 -10.28 -22.19 -26.41
CA TYR A 17 -8.96 -22.15 -25.80
C TYR A 17 -8.22 -20.85 -26.14
N GLU A 18 -8.19 -20.45 -27.41
CA GLU A 18 -7.56 -19.20 -27.85
C GLU A 18 -8.19 -17.97 -27.21
N LYS A 19 -9.53 -17.93 -27.09
CA LYS A 19 -10.24 -16.86 -26.37
C LYS A 19 -9.78 -16.77 -24.91
N LYS A 20 -9.73 -17.89 -24.19
CA LYS A 20 -9.25 -17.91 -22.80
C LYS A 20 -7.81 -17.43 -22.68
N GLN A 21 -6.93 -17.82 -23.61
CA GLN A 21 -5.55 -17.36 -23.62
C GLN A 21 -5.46 -15.84 -23.88
N MET A 22 -6.28 -15.30 -24.78
CA MET A 22 -6.34 -13.85 -25.02
C MET A 22 -6.84 -13.10 -23.78
N GLU A 23 -7.91 -13.58 -23.15
CA GLU A 23 -8.48 -12.99 -21.92
C GLU A 23 -7.45 -12.98 -20.78
N GLU A 24 -6.75 -14.09 -20.53
CA GLU A 24 -5.72 -14.15 -19.48
C GLU A 24 -4.57 -13.15 -19.75
N MET A 25 -4.16 -13.01 -21.00
CA MET A 25 -3.09 -12.08 -21.39
C MET A 25 -3.53 -10.62 -21.23
N GLU A 26 -4.78 -10.30 -21.56
CA GLU A 26 -5.38 -8.98 -21.34
C GLU A 26 -5.52 -8.67 -19.85
N GLU A 27 -6.00 -9.61 -19.04
CA GLU A 27 -6.07 -9.45 -17.59
C GLU A 27 -4.69 -9.22 -16.99
N ARG A 28 -3.68 -9.95 -17.46
CA ARG A 28 -2.28 -9.75 -17.04
C ARG A 28 -1.74 -8.40 -17.48
N ARG A 29 -2.12 -7.89 -18.65
CA ARG A 29 -1.77 -6.54 -19.12
C ARG A 29 -2.45 -5.47 -18.25
N LYS A 30 -3.76 -5.58 -18.05
CA LYS A 30 -4.55 -4.70 -17.17
C LYS A 30 -4.02 -4.69 -15.75
N ALA A 31 -3.66 -5.84 -15.18
CA ALA A 31 -3.07 -5.93 -13.86
C ALA A 31 -1.70 -5.23 -13.77
N ARG A 32 -0.88 -5.28 -14.83
CA ARG A 32 0.38 -4.54 -14.90
C ARG A 32 0.14 -3.04 -14.97
N ASP A 33 -0.79 -2.59 -15.80
CA ASP A 33 -1.07 -1.17 -15.97
C ASP A 33 -1.76 -0.59 -14.72
N ASN A 34 -2.68 -1.32 -14.10
CA ASN A 34 -3.23 -0.97 -12.79
C ASN A 34 -2.13 -0.82 -11.73
N LYS A 35 -1.11 -1.70 -11.72
CA LYS A 35 0.01 -1.57 -10.77
C LYS A 35 0.89 -0.35 -11.05
N LYS A 36 1.09 0.03 -12.31
CA LYS A 36 1.81 1.26 -12.69
C LYS A 36 1.02 2.49 -12.25
N MET A 37 -0.27 2.54 -12.60
CA MET A 37 -1.15 3.68 -12.35
C MET A 37 -1.58 3.80 -10.88
N ALA A 38 -1.58 2.72 -10.09
CA ALA A 38 -2.08 2.75 -8.71
C ALA A 38 -1.41 3.82 -7.83
N LYS A 39 -0.09 4.00 -7.98
CA LYS A 39 0.64 5.02 -7.21
C LYS A 39 0.29 6.43 -7.65
N GLU A 40 0.17 6.63 -8.96
CA GLU A 40 -0.24 7.91 -9.53
C GLU A 40 -1.67 8.26 -9.08
N VAL A 41 -2.61 7.33 -9.24
CA VAL A 41 -4.00 7.46 -8.79
C VAL A 41 -4.09 7.75 -7.29
N GLN A 42 -3.27 7.09 -6.46
CA GLN A 42 -3.24 7.39 -5.02
C GLN A 42 -2.77 8.82 -4.76
N SER A 43 -1.72 9.27 -5.45
CA SER A 43 -1.20 10.64 -5.30
C SER A 43 -2.21 11.69 -5.79
N GLN A 44 -2.88 11.43 -6.91
CA GLN A 44 -3.91 12.28 -7.49
C GLN A 44 -5.12 12.37 -6.54
N LYS A 45 -5.61 11.25 -6.02
CA LYS A 45 -6.70 11.24 -5.02
C LYS A 45 -6.36 12.02 -3.76
N MET A 46 -5.11 11.95 -3.28
CA MET A 46 -4.69 12.75 -2.11
C MET A 46 -4.66 14.25 -2.42
N LYS A 47 -4.19 14.64 -3.61
CA LYS A 47 -4.23 16.04 -4.07
C LYS A 47 -5.66 16.54 -4.24
N GLU A 48 -6.53 15.74 -4.84
CA GLU A 48 -7.95 16.05 -5.04
C GLU A 48 -8.67 16.26 -3.70
N ARG A 49 -8.51 15.33 -2.75
CA ARG A 49 -9.05 15.51 -1.39
C ARG A 49 -8.52 16.75 -0.68
N ALA A 50 -7.24 17.08 -0.88
CA ALA A 50 -6.67 18.30 -0.31
C ALA A 50 -7.24 19.57 -0.94
N LYS A 51 -7.52 19.55 -2.25
CA LYS A 51 -8.21 20.65 -2.95
C LYS A 51 -9.66 20.78 -2.46
N GLN A 52 -10.43 19.68 -2.44
CA GLN A 52 -11.79 19.66 -1.90
C GLN A 52 -11.88 20.26 -0.49
N LYS A 53 -10.99 19.85 0.43
CA LYS A 53 -10.92 20.43 1.78
C LYS A 53 -10.62 21.92 1.79
N LYS A 54 -9.76 22.40 0.88
CA LYS A 54 -9.45 23.83 0.76
C LYS A 54 -10.66 24.60 0.23
N ASP A 55 -11.30 24.09 -0.81
CA ASP A 55 -12.49 24.70 -1.42
C ASP A 55 -13.64 24.78 -0.42
N GLU A 56 -13.86 23.71 0.36
CA GLU A 56 -14.81 23.67 1.48
C GLU A 56 -14.48 24.73 2.54
N ILE A 57 -13.23 24.81 3.00
CA ILE A 57 -12.80 25.81 3.99
C ILE A 57 -12.98 27.23 3.44
N GLU A 58 -12.66 27.46 2.17
CA GLU A 58 -12.82 28.76 1.52
C GLU A 58 -14.29 29.14 1.40
N SER A 59 -15.17 28.19 1.07
CA SER A 59 -16.61 28.42 1.08
C SER A 59 -17.08 28.85 2.48
N VAL A 60 -16.72 28.11 3.54
CA VAL A 60 -17.09 28.43 4.92
C VAL A 60 -16.53 29.78 5.35
N LYS A 61 -15.29 30.11 4.96
CA LYS A 61 -14.70 31.44 5.22
C LYS A 61 -15.46 32.56 4.50
N LYS A 62 -15.88 32.36 3.25
CA LYS A 62 -16.71 33.31 2.51
C LYS A 62 -18.05 33.53 3.22
N TRP A 63 -18.73 32.45 3.64
CA TRP A 63 -19.97 32.53 4.42
C TRP A 63 -19.78 33.25 5.77
N ARG A 64 -18.69 32.94 6.49
CA ARG A 64 -18.35 33.64 7.75
C ARG A 64 -18.08 35.13 7.51
N LYS A 65 -17.33 35.48 6.46
CA LYS A 65 -17.05 36.86 6.10
C LYS A 65 -18.32 37.61 5.67
N GLN A 66 -19.19 36.98 4.89
CA GLN A 66 -20.48 37.54 4.49
C GLN A 66 -21.38 37.78 5.70
N ARG A 67 -21.45 36.83 6.66
CA ARG A 67 -22.20 37.00 7.92
C ARG A 67 -21.71 38.18 8.76
N GLN A 68 -20.39 38.36 8.84
CA GLN A 68 -19.77 39.48 9.55
C GLN A 68 -20.05 40.82 8.84
N GLN A 69 -20.00 40.83 7.50
CA GLN A 69 -20.26 42.03 6.69
C GLN A 69 -21.75 42.40 6.62
N SER A 70 -22.67 41.43 6.71
CA SER A 70 -24.11 41.69 6.72
C SER A 70 -24.62 42.24 8.05
N GLY A 71 -23.74 42.61 8.98
CA GLY A 71 -24.11 43.27 10.23
C GLY A 71 -25.00 42.44 11.16
N PHE A 72 -24.93 41.10 11.09
CA PHE A 72 -25.57 40.25 12.09
C PHE A 72 -24.81 40.43 13.40
N SER A 73 -25.28 41.39 14.20
CA SER A 73 -24.71 41.75 15.47
C SER A 73 -24.62 40.52 16.36
N GLU A 74 -23.41 40.24 16.85
CA GLU A 74 -23.08 39.36 17.96
C GLU A 74 -23.62 39.90 19.31
N LYS A 75 -24.80 40.53 19.27
CA LYS A 75 -25.41 41.25 20.39
C LYS A 75 -26.93 41.11 20.31
N GLY A 76 -27.42 39.93 20.66
CA GLY A 76 -28.84 39.60 20.66
C GLY A 76 -29.01 38.09 20.77
N GLY A 77 -28.98 37.59 22.01
CA GLY A 77 -28.74 36.20 22.35
C GLY A 77 -29.61 35.15 21.67
N ALA A 78 -28.96 34.06 21.30
CA ALA A 78 -29.51 32.71 21.35
C ALA A 78 -28.36 31.73 21.12
N GLY A 79 -27.96 31.02 22.17
CA GLY A 79 -27.07 29.88 22.06
C GLY A 79 -25.61 30.26 21.88
N GLU A 80 -25.07 30.95 22.87
CA GLU A 80 -23.85 30.45 23.50
C GLU A 80 -24.08 28.96 23.79
N LEU A 81 -23.84 28.13 22.78
CA LEU A 81 -23.50 26.74 22.99
C LEU A 81 -22.07 26.83 23.48
N ASP A 82 -21.96 27.29 24.73
CA ASP A 82 -20.90 26.97 25.66
C ASP A 82 -20.90 25.44 25.76
N LEU A 83 -20.45 24.79 24.69
CA LEU A 83 -19.51 23.71 24.85
C LEU A 83 -18.30 24.39 25.45
N GLU A 84 -18.41 24.63 26.76
CA GLU A 84 -17.34 24.77 27.70
C GLU A 84 -16.28 23.80 27.18
N PHE A 85 -15.28 24.32 26.47
CA PHE A 85 -14.03 23.61 26.30
C PHE A 85 -13.44 23.67 27.71
N GLY A 86 -14.01 22.83 28.57
CA GLY A 86 -13.82 22.87 30.00
C GLY A 86 -12.33 22.87 30.23
N ASN A 87 -11.86 24.00 30.73
CA ASN A 87 -10.61 24.16 31.45
C ASN A 87 -10.69 23.35 32.76
N GLY A 88 -10.93 22.03 32.64
CA GLY A 88 -11.39 21.14 33.70
C GLY A 88 -11.16 19.65 33.40
N LYS A 89 -10.45 19.33 32.32
CA LYS A 89 -9.59 18.15 32.14
C LYS A 89 -8.78 18.41 30.88
N SER A 90 -7.66 19.12 31.04
CA SER A 90 -6.51 18.77 30.21
C SER A 90 -6.43 17.24 30.28
N PHE A 91 -6.61 16.55 29.16
CA PHE A 91 -6.17 15.17 29.07
C PHE A 91 -4.73 15.26 29.53
N GLN A 92 -4.45 14.79 30.75
CA GLN A 92 -3.15 14.87 31.36
C GLN A 92 -2.25 14.11 30.40
N ARG A 93 -1.63 14.85 29.48
CA ARG A 93 -0.44 14.43 28.77
C ARG A 93 0.56 14.34 29.90
N GLY A 94 0.59 13.16 30.53
CA GLY A 94 1.34 12.92 31.75
C GLY A 94 2.70 13.54 31.59
N GLY A 95 2.89 14.68 32.26
CA GLY A 95 4.21 15.21 32.54
C GLY A 95 4.87 14.12 33.38
N GLY A 96 5.96 13.58 32.83
CA GLY A 96 6.63 12.43 33.40
C GLY A 96 6.79 11.37 32.34
N GLY A 97 8.04 11.17 31.91
CA GLY A 97 8.49 10.11 31.01
C GLY A 97 8.25 8.70 31.56
N LYS A 98 7.00 8.36 31.87
CA LYS A 98 6.55 7.01 32.12
C LYS A 98 6.48 6.31 30.77
N LYS A 99 7.64 5.78 30.37
CA LYS A 99 7.77 4.80 29.31
C LYS A 99 6.72 3.71 29.56
N ARG A 100 5.83 3.49 28.60
CA ARG A 100 4.96 2.31 28.62
C ARG A 100 5.87 1.08 28.57
N PRO A 101 5.85 0.17 29.56
CA PRO A 101 6.74 -0.98 29.55
C PRO A 101 6.48 -1.80 28.29
N GLY A 102 7.54 -2.04 27.50
CA GLY A 102 7.47 -2.82 26.26
C GLY A 102 7.25 -2.04 24.95
N VAL A 103 7.28 -0.71 24.93
CA VAL A 103 7.14 0.08 23.68
C VAL A 103 8.30 1.06 23.49
N SER A 104 8.98 0.99 22.35
CA SER A 104 10.08 1.91 22.02
C SER A 104 9.56 3.32 21.69
N PRO A 105 10.27 4.39 22.06
CA PRO A 105 9.92 5.75 21.66
C PRO A 105 9.88 5.86 20.13
N GLY A 106 8.69 6.09 19.56
CA GLY A 106 8.45 6.18 18.12
C GLY A 106 7.58 5.06 17.53
N ASP A 107 7.26 4.01 18.29
CA ASP A 107 6.38 2.95 17.83
C ASP A 107 4.91 3.36 17.89
N ARG A 108 4.29 3.58 16.72
CA ARG A 108 2.88 3.95 16.58
C ARG A 108 1.93 2.74 16.60
N SER A 109 2.44 1.51 16.76
CA SER A 109 1.62 0.29 16.77
C SER A 109 0.89 0.02 18.10
N GLY A 110 1.02 0.92 19.08
CA GLY A 110 0.25 0.88 20.32
C GLY A 110 0.51 -0.34 21.20
N GLY A 111 1.64 -1.02 21.04
CA GLY A 111 1.97 -2.24 21.78
C GLY A 111 1.13 -3.47 21.41
N LYS A 112 0.29 -3.38 20.36
CA LYS A 112 -0.49 -4.50 19.81
C LYS A 112 0.06 -4.97 18.46
N GLY A 113 1.37 -4.79 18.24
CA GLY A 113 2.10 -5.53 17.22
C GLY A 113 2.10 -7.01 17.59
N LYS A 114 1.10 -7.76 17.12
CA LYS A 114 1.06 -9.22 17.16
C LYS A 114 2.46 -9.73 16.78
N PRO A 115 3.10 -10.63 17.56
CA PRO A 115 4.40 -11.16 17.19
C PRO A 115 4.22 -12.01 15.94
N THR A 116 4.23 -11.35 14.78
CA THR A 116 4.40 -11.98 13.48
C THR A 116 5.79 -12.57 13.56
N SER A 117 5.79 -13.85 13.95
CA SER A 117 6.87 -14.81 13.97
C SER A 117 8.18 -14.28 13.40
N ARG A 118 9.26 -14.41 14.18
CA ARG A 118 10.67 -14.20 13.78
C ARG A 118 11.01 -14.82 12.39
N MET A 119 10.16 -15.70 11.86
CA MET A 119 10.21 -16.25 10.50
C MET A 119 10.00 -15.21 9.37
N ASN A 120 9.21 -14.16 9.56
CA ASN A 120 8.96 -13.13 8.53
C ASN A 120 10.09 -12.09 8.43
N ASN A 121 11.01 -12.08 9.40
CA ASN A 121 12.15 -11.18 9.41
C ASN A 121 13.21 -11.57 8.38
N LYS A 122 13.43 -12.87 8.11
CA LYS A 122 14.43 -13.33 7.13
C LYS A 122 14.22 -12.75 5.73
N LYS A 123 12.96 -12.62 5.29
CA LYS A 123 12.64 -12.01 3.99
C LYS A 123 12.90 -10.51 3.96
N ARG A 124 12.73 -9.83 5.10
CA ARG A 124 13.02 -8.40 5.25
C ARG A 124 14.53 -8.18 5.35
N GLU A 125 15.22 -8.91 6.22
CA GLU A 125 16.69 -8.93 6.36
C GLU A 125 17.39 -9.23 5.04
N PHE A 126 16.92 -10.20 4.25
CA PHE A 126 17.47 -10.47 2.91
C PHE A 126 17.24 -9.32 1.93
N ARG A 127 16.10 -8.63 2.01
CA ARG A 127 15.81 -7.49 1.15
C ARG A 127 16.60 -6.26 1.58
N ASP A 128 16.80 -6.08 2.87
CA ASP A 128 17.54 -4.98 3.44
C ASP A 128 19.06 -5.17 3.22
N SER A 129 19.57 -6.40 3.24
CA SER A 129 20.95 -6.69 2.80
C SER A 129 21.13 -6.52 1.29
N LYS A 130 20.13 -6.92 0.49
CA LYS A 130 20.19 -6.83 -0.98
C LYS A 130 20.00 -5.39 -1.51
N PHE A 131 19.24 -4.55 -0.81
CA PHE A 131 18.79 -3.26 -1.33
C PHE A 131 19.00 -2.07 -0.36
N GLY A 132 19.51 -2.32 0.85
CA GLY A 132 19.59 -1.32 1.92
C GLY A 132 18.26 -1.12 2.66
N HIS A 133 18.32 -0.61 3.88
CA HIS A 133 17.13 -0.29 4.68
C HIS A 133 16.51 1.03 4.18
N GLY A 134 15.36 0.95 3.50
CA GLY A 134 14.43 2.07 3.25
C GLY A 134 15.06 3.42 2.86
N GLY A 135 15.33 3.63 1.57
CA GLY A 135 15.83 4.89 1.02
C GLY A 135 16.14 4.74 -0.48
N ARG A 136 16.77 5.74 -1.11
CA ARG A 136 17.39 5.53 -2.45
C ARG A 136 18.32 4.34 -2.31
N LYS A 137 17.99 3.23 -3.00
CA LYS A 137 18.77 1.99 -2.94
C LYS A 137 20.21 2.34 -3.23
N GLY A 138 21.09 2.17 -2.24
CA GLY A 138 22.51 2.37 -2.43
C GLY A 138 22.92 1.54 -3.64
N LEU A 139 23.64 2.16 -4.59
CA LEU A 139 24.12 1.59 -5.84
C LEU A 139 25.07 0.38 -5.65
N SER A 140 25.01 -0.30 -4.51
CA SER A 140 25.65 -1.56 -4.12
C SER A 140 25.50 -2.72 -5.11
N LYS A 141 24.69 -2.56 -6.16
CA LYS A 141 24.62 -3.46 -7.31
C LYS A 141 24.66 -2.67 -8.62
N GLN A 142 25.74 -1.93 -8.82
CA GLN A 142 26.18 -1.64 -10.18
C GLN A 142 26.96 -2.85 -10.70
N ASN A 143 26.89 -3.09 -12.01
CA ASN A 143 27.75 -4.07 -12.67
C ASN A 143 29.17 -3.50 -12.69
N THR A 144 29.89 -3.61 -11.57
CA THR A 144 31.32 -3.28 -11.50
C THR A 144 32.13 -4.50 -11.93
N ALA A 145 33.29 -4.27 -12.52
CA ALA A 145 34.17 -5.33 -13.06
C ALA A 145 34.52 -6.42 -12.03
N GLU A 146 34.47 -6.11 -10.73
CA GLU A 146 34.70 -7.08 -9.65
C GLU A 146 33.53 -8.06 -9.47
N THR A 147 32.29 -7.64 -9.76
CA THR A 147 31.08 -8.48 -9.59
C THR A 147 30.82 -9.46 -10.74
N THR A 148 31.51 -9.29 -11.88
CA THR A 148 31.35 -10.17 -13.05
C THR A 148 32.26 -11.40 -13.02
N ASN A 149 33.29 -11.40 -12.17
CA ASN A 149 34.31 -12.47 -12.10
C ASN A 149 34.22 -13.33 -10.83
N ASP A 150 33.24 -13.08 -9.94
CA ASP A 150 33.03 -13.92 -8.75
C ASP A 150 32.23 -15.19 -9.08
N PHE A 151 32.89 -16.14 -9.73
CA PHE A 151 32.37 -17.49 -9.97
C PHE A 151 32.49 -18.42 -8.74
N LYS A 152 32.91 -17.90 -7.58
CA LYS A 152 33.19 -18.70 -6.38
C LYS A 152 31.93 -19.14 -5.63
N GLY A 153 30.78 -18.53 -5.94
CA GLY A 153 29.45 -18.91 -5.46
C GLY A 153 28.71 -19.80 -6.45
N GLY A 154 29.24 -20.99 -6.73
CA GLY A 154 28.70 -21.95 -7.70
C GLY A 154 27.19 -22.15 -7.60
N PHE A 155 26.58 -22.38 -8.77
CA PHE A 155 25.19 -22.80 -8.95
C PHE A 155 24.81 -23.90 -7.95
N ARG A 156 24.23 -23.52 -6.81
CA ARG A 156 23.63 -24.48 -5.88
C ARG A 156 22.37 -25.01 -6.56
N GLY A 157 22.57 -26.13 -7.25
CA GLY A 157 21.54 -26.93 -7.88
C GLY A 157 20.34 -27.05 -6.98
N GLY A 158 19.19 -26.64 -7.51
CA GLY A 158 17.89 -26.90 -6.90
C GLY A 158 17.77 -28.40 -6.67
N LYS A 159 17.71 -28.79 -5.40
CA LYS A 159 17.43 -30.15 -4.98
C LYS A 159 16.00 -30.46 -5.42
N ALA A 160 15.85 -31.04 -6.61
CA ALA A 160 14.59 -31.57 -7.10
C ALA A 160 14.03 -32.53 -6.05
N GLY A 161 12.78 -32.30 -5.64
CA GLY A 161 12.10 -33.11 -4.64
C GLY A 161 12.01 -34.56 -5.13
N GLY A 162 12.77 -35.44 -4.49
CA GLY A 162 12.73 -36.88 -4.75
C GLY A 162 11.33 -37.43 -4.54
N ASN A 163 10.80 -38.02 -5.61
CA ASN A 163 9.49 -38.62 -5.71
C ASN A 163 9.42 -39.88 -4.82
N LYS A 164 8.98 -39.75 -3.56
CA LYS A 164 8.69 -40.88 -2.68
C LYS A 164 7.29 -41.41 -2.98
N ARG A 165 7.17 -42.36 -3.92
CA ARG A 165 6.12 -43.38 -3.97
C ARG A 165 6.31 -44.31 -5.18
N GLN A 166 7.05 -45.39 -4.95
CA GLN A 166 6.89 -46.62 -5.72
C GLN A 166 7.07 -47.78 -4.72
N LYS A 167 5.96 -48.35 -4.28
CA LYS A 167 5.95 -49.67 -3.64
C LYS A 167 5.69 -50.68 -4.74
N ARG A 168 6.55 -51.70 -4.77
CA ARG A 168 6.38 -52.95 -5.50
C ARG A 168 5.27 -53.76 -4.85
#